data_AF-A0A8D1I914-F1
#
_entry.id   AF-A0A8D1I914-F1
#
_cell.length_a   1.000
_cell.length_b   1.000
_cell.length_c   1.000
_cell.angle_alpha   90.00
_cell.angle_beta   90.00
_cell.angle_gamma   90.00
#
_symmetry.space_group_name_H-M   'P 1'
#
loop_
_entity.id
_entity.type
_entity.pdbx_description
1 polymer ?
#
loop_
_entity_poly.entity_id
_entity_poly.type
_entity_poly.pdbx_seq_one_letter_code
_entity_poly.pdbx_strand_id
1 'polypeptide(L)'
;MPVDRLSDLRNMVVQLFGSEEAATPSPSSSSGPPPSSVEAEASQQDALLAMMADLVEFLLLKYRAKEPIAKAEMLNVVPRGAQDQFPDVLSRASECMLLVFGLDLKEVDPGEHTYALFPTLGLTWDGVPSDELSQPKTGLLVVVLVVIFLQGDRAPEEVVWETLGVMGVCAGKVHCIYGEPRALLTQVCVQEGYLEYRQVPHSDPARYEFLWGPRAHAETSRLKILEHLLRVNGRVPRSCRFLAAVAVNEEEEGP
;
A
#
# COMPACT_ATOMS: atom_id res chain seq x y z
N MET A 1 -3.22 -17.88 -25.46
CA MET A 1 -3.83 -18.19 -24.16
C MET A 1 -3.91 -16.87 -23.39
N PRO A 2 -5.09 -16.29 -23.14
CA PRO A 2 -5.17 -15.07 -22.36
C PRO A 2 -4.80 -15.45 -20.92
N VAL A 3 -3.63 -15.00 -20.49
CA VAL A 3 -3.24 -14.99 -19.07
C VAL A 3 -4.31 -14.18 -18.37
N ASP A 4 -5.00 -14.77 -17.40
CA ASP A 4 -6.11 -14.14 -16.69
C ASP A 4 -5.55 -13.06 -15.76
N ARG A 5 -5.28 -11.89 -16.34
CA ARG A 5 -4.63 -10.74 -15.69
C ARG A 5 -5.34 -10.31 -14.41
N LEU A 6 -6.63 -10.62 -14.29
CA LEU A 6 -7.43 -10.37 -13.10
C LEU A 6 -7.04 -11.29 -11.95
N SER A 7 -6.75 -12.57 -12.23
CA SER A 7 -6.26 -13.52 -11.24
C SER A 7 -4.84 -13.18 -10.77
N ASP A 8 -3.98 -12.72 -11.68
CA ASP A 8 -2.64 -12.25 -11.35
C ASP A 8 -2.66 -10.92 -10.59
N LEU A 9 -3.58 -10.00 -10.94
CA LEU A 9 -3.84 -8.77 -10.20
C LEU A 9 -4.35 -9.06 -8.80
N ARG A 10 -5.31 -9.98 -8.66
CA ARG A 10 -5.83 -10.41 -7.36
C ARG A 10 -4.73 -11.07 -6.54
N ASN A 11 -3.93 -11.95 -7.13
CA ASN A 11 -2.81 -12.58 -6.45
C ASN A 11 -1.73 -11.57 -6.07
N MET A 12 -1.46 -10.56 -6.91
CA MET A 12 -0.53 -9.49 -6.60
C MET A 12 -1.07 -8.63 -5.46
N VAL A 13 -2.32 -8.18 -5.50
CA VAL A 13 -2.97 -7.44 -4.40
C VAL A 13 -3.03 -8.28 -3.12
N VAL A 14 -3.34 -9.57 -3.21
CA VAL A 14 -3.31 -10.49 -2.06
C VAL A 14 -1.88 -10.69 -1.54
N GLN A 15 -0.85 -10.68 -2.39
CA GLN A 15 0.55 -10.69 -1.94
C GLN A 15 0.99 -9.33 -1.36
N LEU A 16 0.41 -8.23 -1.84
CA LEU A 16 0.68 -6.86 -1.39
C LEU A 16 -0.04 -6.54 -0.07
N PHE A 17 -1.22 -7.14 0.20
CA PHE A 17 -2.13 -6.75 1.29
C PHE A 17 -2.74 -7.91 2.10
N GLY A 18 -2.51 -9.17 1.71
CA GLY A 18 -3.03 -10.35 2.40
C GLY A 18 -1.95 -11.08 3.20
N SER A 19 -2.21 -11.31 4.49
CA SER A 19 -1.57 -12.42 5.22
C SER A 19 -2.30 -13.72 4.87
N GLU A 20 -1.56 -14.83 4.77
CA GLU A 20 -2.08 -16.19 4.54
C GLU A 20 -3.30 -16.46 5.43
N GLU A 21 -4.47 -16.57 4.81
CA GLU A 21 -5.63 -17.13 5.48
C GLU A 21 -5.34 -18.62 5.69
N ALA A 22 -5.04 -18.99 6.93
CA ALA A 22 -4.85 -20.37 7.33
C ALA A 22 -6.12 -21.15 6.99
N ALA A 23 -6.00 -22.10 6.07
CA ALA A 23 -7.06 -22.99 5.66
C ALA A 23 -7.69 -23.68 6.89
N THR A 24 -9.00 -23.56 7.02
CA THR A 24 -9.82 -24.28 8.02
C THR A 24 -9.64 -25.79 7.88
N PRO A 25 -9.24 -26.53 8.92
CA PRO A 25 -9.37 -27.99 8.91
C PRO A 25 -10.76 -28.39 9.44
N SER A 26 -11.43 -29.25 8.68
CA SER A 26 -12.68 -29.91 9.11
C SER A 26 -12.45 -30.85 10.30
N PRO A 27 -13.46 -31.10 11.16
CA PRO A 27 -13.24 -31.76 12.44
C PRO A 27 -13.21 -33.28 12.28
N SER A 28 -12.09 -33.90 12.65
CA SER A 28 -12.04 -35.34 12.97
C SER A 28 -11.32 -35.53 14.29
N SER A 29 -11.99 -36.18 15.22
CA SER A 29 -11.65 -36.43 16.62
C SER A 29 -10.27 -37.06 16.87
N SER A 30 -9.53 -36.52 17.86
CA SER A 30 -8.93 -37.24 19.01
C SER A 30 -7.57 -36.66 19.46
N SER A 31 -7.52 -36.31 20.75
CA SER A 31 -6.35 -35.92 21.57
C SER A 31 -5.79 -34.51 21.35
N GLY A 32 -6.20 -33.57 22.22
CA GLY A 32 -5.71 -32.19 22.22
C GLY A 32 -4.24 -32.07 22.64
N PRO A 33 -3.47 -31.12 22.07
CA PRO A 33 -2.14 -30.77 22.55
C PRO A 33 -2.24 -29.91 23.82
N PRO A 34 -1.17 -29.82 24.64
CA PRO A 34 -1.19 -29.02 25.87
C PRO A 34 -1.28 -27.51 25.55
N PRO A 35 -1.90 -26.68 26.41
CA PRO A 35 -2.16 -25.27 26.12
C PRO A 35 -0.94 -24.33 26.18
N SER A 36 0.31 -24.81 26.23
CA SER A 36 1.45 -23.94 26.58
C SER A 36 2.24 -23.31 25.43
N SER A 37 2.12 -23.80 24.19
CA SER A 37 2.90 -23.26 23.04
C SER A 37 2.13 -22.26 22.20
N VAL A 38 0.84 -22.52 21.96
CA VAL A 38 -0.01 -21.70 21.08
C VAL A 38 -0.34 -20.35 21.74
N GLU A 39 -0.57 -20.35 23.07
CA GLU A 39 -0.86 -19.12 23.83
C GLU A 39 0.38 -18.22 23.97
N ALA A 40 1.57 -18.82 24.09
CA ALA A 40 2.84 -18.08 24.19
C ALA A 40 3.21 -17.43 22.84
N GLU A 41 3.05 -18.14 21.72
CA GLU A 41 3.27 -17.60 20.38
C GLU A 41 2.27 -16.49 20.03
N ALA A 42 0.99 -16.66 20.36
CA ALA A 42 -0.02 -15.61 20.21
C ALA A 42 0.34 -14.34 20.99
N SER A 43 0.78 -14.49 22.25
CA SER A 43 1.17 -13.34 23.09
C SER A 43 2.40 -12.58 22.57
N GLN A 44 3.36 -13.26 21.93
CA GLN A 44 4.53 -12.64 21.33
C GLN A 44 4.17 -11.89 20.04
N GLN A 45 3.27 -12.47 19.23
CA GLN A 45 2.81 -11.85 18.00
C GLN A 45 1.96 -10.60 18.28
N ASP A 46 1.11 -10.64 19.32
CA ASP A 46 0.35 -9.49 19.79
C ASP A 46 1.27 -8.36 20.29
N ALA A 47 2.33 -8.70 21.04
CA ALA A 47 3.32 -7.72 21.48
C ALA A 47 4.07 -7.06 20.30
N LEU A 48 4.43 -7.84 19.29
CA LEU A 48 5.08 -7.34 18.08
C LEU A 48 4.16 -6.43 17.27
N LEU A 49 2.88 -6.79 17.13
CA LEU A 49 1.88 -5.95 16.48
C LEU A 49 1.66 -4.62 17.22
N ALA A 50 1.65 -4.65 18.56
CA ALA A 50 1.56 -3.42 19.36
C ALA A 50 2.78 -2.51 19.13
N MET A 51 4.01 -3.04 19.19
CA MET A 51 5.23 -2.26 18.94
C MET A 51 5.27 -1.68 17.52
N MET A 52 4.79 -2.44 16.53
CA MET A 52 4.66 -1.96 15.15
C MET A 52 3.63 -0.82 15.06
N ALA A 53 2.47 -0.95 15.71
CA ALA A 53 1.44 0.08 15.72
C ALA A 53 1.96 1.38 16.38
N ASP A 54 2.62 1.27 17.52
CA ASP A 54 3.24 2.40 18.23
C ASP A 54 4.28 3.11 17.35
N LEU A 55 5.12 2.34 16.64
CA LEU A 55 6.13 2.91 15.74
C LEU A 55 5.49 3.59 14.53
N VAL A 56 4.45 3.01 13.93
CA VAL A 56 3.69 3.63 12.84
C VAL A 56 3.04 4.95 13.29
N GLU A 57 2.42 4.96 14.46
CA GLU A 57 1.84 6.18 15.03
C GLU A 57 2.91 7.27 15.24
N PHE A 58 4.05 6.91 15.83
CA PHE A 58 5.19 7.80 16.00
C PHE A 58 5.68 8.38 14.67
N LEU A 59 5.84 7.54 13.65
CA LEU A 59 6.27 7.96 12.31
C LEU A 59 5.28 8.93 11.65
N LEU A 60 3.97 8.67 11.79
CA LEU A 60 2.92 9.57 11.29
C LEU A 60 2.94 10.93 12.02
N LEU A 61 3.20 10.95 13.32
CA LEU A 61 3.36 12.20 14.08
C LEU A 61 4.56 12.99 13.56
N LYS A 62 5.72 12.34 13.37
CA LYS A 62 6.91 12.98 12.80
C LYS A 62 6.69 13.52 11.39
N TYR A 63 5.97 12.77 10.55
CA TYR A 63 5.59 13.22 9.20
C TYR A 63 4.76 14.51 9.23
N ARG A 64 3.71 14.55 10.07
CA ARG A 64 2.86 15.74 10.23
C ARG A 64 3.61 16.94 10.76
N ALA A 65 4.51 16.72 11.71
CA ALA A 65 5.38 17.75 12.26
C ALA A 65 6.46 18.22 11.26
N LYS A 66 6.64 17.51 10.14
CA LYS A 66 7.72 17.72 9.17
C LYS A 66 9.11 17.69 9.83
N GLU A 67 9.26 16.83 10.83
CA GLU A 67 10.48 16.67 11.58
C GLU A 67 11.34 15.51 11.05
N PRO A 68 12.67 15.64 11.10
CA PRO A 68 13.54 14.48 10.92
C PRO A 68 13.34 13.46 12.04
N ILE A 69 13.65 12.21 11.74
CA ILE A 69 13.45 11.07 12.63
C ILE A 69 14.82 10.48 12.97
N ALA A 70 15.28 10.63 14.20
CA ALA A 70 16.52 9.98 14.62
C ALA A 70 16.27 8.51 14.97
N LYS A 71 17.21 7.62 14.63
CA LYS A 71 17.13 6.20 15.00
C LYS A 71 16.95 5.98 16.50
N ALA A 72 17.61 6.80 17.31
CA ALA A 72 17.49 6.76 18.77
C ALA A 72 16.06 7.04 19.25
N GLU A 73 15.31 7.92 18.58
CA GLU A 73 13.91 8.19 18.91
C GLU A 73 13.04 6.97 18.59
N MET A 74 13.25 6.33 17.43
CA MET A 74 12.53 5.10 17.06
C MET A 74 12.81 3.96 18.05
N LEU A 75 14.06 3.82 18.52
CA LEU A 75 14.43 2.83 19.53
C LEU A 75 13.72 3.09 20.87
N ASN A 76 13.42 4.33 21.23
CA ASN A 76 12.71 4.65 22.46
C ASN A 76 11.22 4.28 22.42
N VAL A 77 10.64 4.10 21.23
CA VAL A 77 9.26 3.59 21.07
C VAL A 77 9.19 2.11 21.44
N VAL A 78 10.24 1.35 21.12
CA VAL A 78 10.32 -0.08 21.46
C VAL A 78 10.74 -0.27 22.92
N PRO A 79 10.03 -1.09 23.71
CA PRO A 79 10.41 -1.38 25.08
C PRO A 79 11.87 -1.83 25.21
N ARG A 80 12.57 -1.36 26.25
CA ARG A 80 14.00 -1.68 26.46
C ARG A 80 14.32 -3.17 26.50
N GLY A 81 13.36 -4.01 26.91
CA GLY A 81 13.51 -5.47 26.95
C GLY A 81 13.32 -6.18 25.60
N ALA A 82 12.97 -5.45 24.53
CA ALA A 82 12.66 -6.00 23.20
C ALA A 82 13.44 -5.28 22.07
N GLN A 83 14.57 -4.65 22.41
CA GLN A 83 15.40 -3.88 21.46
C GLN A 83 16.02 -4.75 20.37
N ASP A 84 16.21 -6.04 20.64
CA ASP A 84 16.62 -7.06 19.67
C ASP A 84 15.62 -7.24 18.53
N GLN A 85 14.32 -6.97 18.77
CA GLN A 85 13.25 -7.06 17.78
C GLN A 85 13.10 -5.78 16.94
N PHE A 86 13.82 -4.71 17.28
CA PHE A 86 13.71 -3.42 16.59
C PHE A 86 13.87 -3.52 15.06
N PRO A 87 14.83 -4.29 14.49
CA PRO A 87 14.95 -4.39 13.03
C PRO A 87 13.68 -4.94 12.37
N ASP A 88 13.04 -5.94 12.98
CA ASP A 88 11.83 -6.55 12.46
C ASP A 88 10.62 -5.61 12.60
N VAL A 89 10.49 -4.95 13.75
CA VAL A 89 9.46 -3.93 14.01
C VAL A 89 9.59 -2.78 13.02
N LEU A 90 10.81 -2.26 12.83
CA LEU A 90 11.08 -1.17 11.87
C LEU A 90 10.75 -1.61 10.44
N SER A 91 11.14 -2.82 10.05
CA SER A 91 10.85 -3.36 8.72
C SER A 91 9.35 -3.41 8.44
N ARG A 92 8.56 -3.98 9.36
CA ARG A 92 7.09 -4.09 9.21
C ARG A 92 6.39 -2.73 9.30
N ALA A 93 6.84 -1.84 10.19
CA ALA A 93 6.33 -0.48 10.26
C ALA A 93 6.61 0.28 8.96
N SER A 94 7.80 0.14 8.38
CA SER A 94 8.16 0.76 7.10
C SER A 94 7.31 0.21 5.94
N GLU A 95 7.03 -1.09 5.92
CA GLU A 95 6.09 -1.69 4.96
C GLU A 95 4.68 -1.13 5.13
N CYS A 96 4.18 -1.02 6.36
CA CYS A 96 2.88 -0.42 6.66
C CYS A 96 2.81 1.04 6.19
N MET A 97 3.84 1.85 6.50
CA MET A 97 3.96 3.23 6.02
C MET A 97 3.89 3.31 4.49
N LEU A 98 4.57 2.39 3.80
CA LEU A 98 4.60 2.37 2.34
C LEU A 98 3.26 1.95 1.73
N LEU A 99 2.67 0.86 2.23
CA LEU A 99 1.52 0.20 1.60
C LEU A 99 0.19 0.83 1.99
N VAL A 100 0.03 1.23 3.25
CA VAL A 100 -1.21 1.81 3.78
C VAL A 100 -1.22 3.32 3.58
N PHE A 101 -0.13 4.00 3.90
CA PHE A 101 -0.07 5.46 3.88
C PHE A 101 0.59 6.04 2.63
N GLY A 102 1.28 5.21 1.83
CA GLY A 102 1.98 5.69 0.63
C GLY A 102 3.24 6.49 0.95
N LEU A 103 3.85 6.26 2.13
CA LEU A 103 5.00 7.00 2.62
C LEU A 103 6.24 6.10 2.71
N ASP A 104 7.35 6.59 2.17
CA ASP A 104 8.62 5.90 2.08
C ASP A 104 9.58 6.44 3.14
N LEU A 105 9.97 5.59 4.10
CA LEU A 105 10.96 5.93 5.13
C LEU A 105 12.37 5.79 4.56
N LYS A 106 13.09 6.90 4.43
CA LYS A 106 14.44 6.93 3.86
C LYS A 106 15.44 7.50 4.86
N GLU A 107 16.61 6.88 4.94
CA GLU A 107 17.76 7.46 5.63
C GLU A 107 18.28 8.64 4.80
N VAL A 108 18.30 9.83 5.41
CA VAL A 108 18.76 11.07 4.78
C VAL A 108 20.17 11.45 5.24
N ASP A 109 20.57 10.99 6.42
CA ASP A 109 21.93 11.14 6.96
C ASP A 109 22.39 9.84 7.61
N PRO A 110 23.28 9.07 6.95
CA PRO A 110 23.83 7.83 7.49
C PRO A 110 24.79 8.03 8.67
N GLY A 111 25.40 9.22 8.81
CA GLY A 111 26.33 9.52 9.90
C GLY A 111 25.59 9.72 11.23
N GLU A 112 24.47 10.45 11.16
CA GLU A 112 23.61 10.72 12.33
C GLU A 112 22.44 9.74 12.46
N HIS A 113 22.35 8.72 11.58
CA HIS A 113 21.24 7.78 11.49
C HIS A 113 19.87 8.47 11.52
N THR A 114 19.72 9.46 10.67
CA THR A 114 18.52 10.29 10.57
C THR A 114 17.72 9.94 9.33
N TYR A 115 16.40 9.84 9.51
CA TYR A 115 15.44 9.42 8.51
C TYR A 115 14.41 10.51 8.24
N ALA A 116 13.75 10.42 7.09
CA ALA A 116 12.59 11.24 6.73
C ALA A 116 11.58 10.42 5.91
N LEU A 117 10.33 10.86 5.91
CA LEU A 117 9.23 10.23 5.20
C LEU A 117 8.84 11.05 3.97
N PHE A 118 8.67 10.36 2.84
CA PHE A 118 8.34 11.00 1.56
C PHE A 118 7.15 10.28 0.90
N PRO A 119 6.22 10.99 0.25
CA PRO A 119 5.23 10.33 -0.58
C PRO A 119 5.93 9.48 -1.66
N THR A 120 5.44 8.24 -1.83
CA THR A 120 6.00 7.30 -2.79
C THR A 120 5.66 7.69 -4.23
N LEU A 121 6.26 7.02 -5.21
CA LEU A 121 6.10 7.28 -6.65
C LEU A 121 6.49 8.70 -7.10
N GLY A 122 7.10 9.52 -6.23
CA GLY A 122 7.42 10.91 -6.49
C GLY A 122 6.20 11.83 -6.46
N LEU A 123 5.11 11.38 -5.84
CA LEU A 123 3.90 12.18 -5.70
C LEU A 123 4.16 13.38 -4.79
N THR A 124 3.47 14.49 -5.06
CA THR A 124 3.56 15.71 -4.23
C THR A 124 2.38 15.88 -3.29
N TRP A 125 1.32 15.10 -3.47
CA TRP A 125 0.09 15.17 -2.69
C TRP A 125 0.01 14.08 -1.62
N ASP A 126 -0.34 14.51 -0.41
CA ASP A 126 -0.53 13.65 0.77
C ASP A 126 -2.00 13.49 1.19
N GLY A 127 -2.91 14.32 0.65
CA GLY A 127 -4.33 14.30 0.96
C GLY A 127 -4.69 14.72 2.38
N VAL A 128 -3.73 15.34 3.08
CA VAL A 128 -3.89 15.90 4.44
C VAL A 128 -4.25 17.38 4.31
N PRO A 129 -5.47 17.82 4.69
CA PRO A 129 -5.78 19.24 4.79
C PRO A 129 -4.86 19.88 5.84
N SER A 130 -4.42 21.12 5.60
CA SER A 130 -3.43 21.82 6.42
C SER A 130 -3.78 22.00 7.91
N ASP A 131 -4.99 21.65 8.34
CA ASP A 131 -5.53 21.96 9.68
C ASP A 131 -6.19 20.76 10.40
N GLU A 132 -6.06 19.53 9.87
CA GLU A 132 -6.71 18.34 10.44
C GLU A 132 -5.73 17.23 10.82
N LEU A 133 -6.05 16.48 11.90
CA LEU A 133 -5.43 15.21 12.31
C LEU A 133 -5.62 14.07 11.29
N SER A 134 -5.95 14.39 10.05
CA SER A 134 -6.21 13.41 9.00
C SER A 134 -4.96 12.58 8.70
N GLN A 135 -5.19 11.35 8.24
CA GLN A 135 -4.14 10.44 7.84
C GLN A 135 -3.76 10.68 6.38
N PRO A 136 -2.49 10.48 5.98
CA PRO A 136 -2.09 10.52 4.59
C PRO A 136 -2.93 9.58 3.73
N LYS A 137 -3.45 10.09 2.62
CA LYS A 137 -4.33 9.36 1.69
C LYS A 137 -3.60 8.90 0.43
N THR A 138 -2.29 9.19 0.33
CA THR A 138 -1.44 8.82 -0.80
C THR A 138 -1.46 7.32 -1.05
N GLY A 139 -1.47 6.49 -0.01
CA GLY A 139 -1.48 5.02 -0.15
C GLY A 139 -2.65 4.52 -0.99
N LEU A 140 -3.87 5.00 -0.72
CA LEU A 140 -5.04 4.60 -1.50
C LEU A 140 -4.92 5.03 -2.97
N LEU A 141 -4.43 6.25 -3.22
CA LEU A 141 -4.20 6.73 -4.59
C LEU A 141 -3.18 5.86 -5.32
N VAL A 142 -2.07 5.51 -4.67
CA VAL A 142 -1.02 4.64 -5.24
C VAL A 142 -1.61 3.29 -5.66
N VAL A 143 -2.43 2.67 -4.81
CA VAL A 143 -3.11 1.40 -5.16
C VAL A 143 -3.97 1.56 -6.40
N VAL A 144 -4.77 2.61 -6.50
CA VAL A 144 -5.62 2.85 -7.68
C VAL A 144 -4.79 3.10 -8.93
N LEU A 145 -3.71 3.88 -8.85
CA LEU A 145 -2.80 4.11 -9.98
C LEU A 145 -2.14 2.80 -10.46
N VAL A 146 -1.75 1.93 -9.53
CA VAL A 146 -1.21 0.59 -9.82
C VAL A 146 -2.25 -0.29 -10.51
N VAL A 147 -3.49 -0.33 -10.02
CA VAL A 147 -4.58 -1.11 -10.63
C VAL A 147 -4.85 -0.66 -12.07
N ILE A 148 -4.91 0.66 -12.30
CA ILE A 148 -5.09 1.23 -13.64
C ILE A 148 -3.93 0.84 -14.56
N PHE A 149 -2.70 0.92 -14.08
CA PHE A 149 -1.52 0.49 -14.83
C PHE A 149 -1.59 -0.98 -15.22
N LEU A 150 -1.94 -1.86 -14.28
CA LEU A 150 -2.03 -3.30 -14.52
C LEU A 150 -3.17 -3.68 -15.50
N GLN A 151 -4.21 -2.86 -15.58
CA GLN A 151 -5.32 -3.02 -16.53
C GLN A 151 -5.08 -2.40 -17.91
N GLY A 152 -3.91 -1.81 -18.16
CA GLY A 152 -3.58 -1.18 -19.45
C GLY A 152 -4.18 0.22 -19.59
N ASP A 153 -3.89 1.08 -18.61
CA ASP A 153 -4.25 2.51 -18.51
C ASP A 153 -5.72 2.85 -18.26
N ARG A 154 -6.60 1.85 -18.26
CA ARG A 154 -8.01 2.02 -17.94
C ARG A 154 -8.48 0.87 -17.06
N ALA A 155 -9.05 1.19 -15.91
CA ALA A 155 -9.63 0.20 -15.02
C ALA A 155 -11.15 0.41 -14.91
N PRO A 156 -11.97 -0.63 -15.19
CA PRO A 156 -13.39 -0.60 -14.84
C PRO A 156 -13.57 -0.33 -13.35
N GLU A 157 -14.58 0.48 -12.99
CA GLU A 157 -14.89 0.82 -11.60
C GLU A 157 -15.04 -0.43 -10.72
N GLU A 158 -15.65 -1.49 -11.27
CA GLU A 158 -15.89 -2.74 -10.56
C GLU A 158 -14.58 -3.42 -10.13
N VAL A 159 -13.56 -3.39 -10.99
CA VAL A 159 -12.24 -3.99 -10.69
C VAL A 159 -11.51 -3.18 -9.62
N VAL A 160 -11.62 -1.86 -9.66
CA VAL A 160 -11.04 -0.99 -8.63
C VAL A 160 -11.68 -1.29 -7.28
N TRP A 161 -13.01 -1.35 -7.20
CA TRP A 161 -13.69 -1.66 -5.93
C TRP A 161 -13.47 -3.09 -5.44
N GLU A 162 -13.38 -4.08 -6.33
CA GLU A 162 -13.03 -5.45 -5.96
C GLU A 162 -11.63 -5.49 -5.33
N THR A 163 -10.67 -4.79 -5.93
CA THR A 163 -9.29 -4.68 -5.43
C THR A 163 -9.25 -3.99 -4.07
N LEU A 164 -9.92 -2.85 -3.92
CA LEU A 164 -10.00 -2.10 -2.66
C LEU A 164 -10.73 -2.89 -1.56
N GLY A 165 -11.69 -3.73 -1.94
CA GLY A 165 -12.42 -4.61 -1.02
C GLY A 165 -11.50 -5.60 -0.30
N VAL A 166 -10.43 -6.08 -0.95
CA VAL A 166 -9.41 -6.94 -0.34
C VAL A 166 -8.70 -6.21 0.82
N MET A 167 -8.54 -4.90 0.72
CA MET A 167 -7.97 -4.04 1.76
C MET A 167 -9.00 -3.58 2.81
N GLY A 168 -10.23 -4.08 2.75
CA GLY A 168 -11.32 -3.64 3.64
C GLY A 168 -11.89 -2.25 3.30
N VAL A 169 -11.55 -1.69 2.13
CA VAL A 169 -12.04 -0.38 1.67
C VAL A 169 -13.24 -0.59 0.75
N CYS A 170 -14.41 -0.08 1.15
CA CYS A 170 -15.65 -0.26 0.39
C CYS A 170 -16.30 1.08 0.01
N ALA A 171 -16.89 1.16 -1.18
CA ALA A 171 -17.68 2.31 -1.60
C ALA A 171 -18.88 2.54 -0.63
N GLY A 172 -19.12 3.80 -0.27
CA GLY A 172 -20.27 4.19 0.56
C GLY A 172 -20.17 3.84 2.04
N LYS A 173 -19.02 3.33 2.50
CA LYS A 173 -18.70 3.16 3.92
C LYS A 173 -17.54 4.07 4.30
N VAL A 174 -17.64 4.73 5.45
CA VAL A 174 -16.54 5.54 5.98
C VAL A 174 -15.44 4.61 6.50
N HIS A 175 -14.26 4.71 5.92
CA HIS A 175 -13.04 4.03 6.35
C HIS A 175 -12.30 4.87 7.39
N CYS A 176 -11.75 4.25 8.42
CA CYS A 176 -11.09 4.94 9.54
C CYS A 176 -9.86 5.77 9.12
N ILE A 177 -9.15 5.34 8.06
CA ILE A 177 -7.97 6.06 7.52
C ILE A 177 -8.36 6.99 6.37
N TYR A 178 -9.22 6.53 5.46
CA TYR A 178 -9.43 7.17 4.17
C TYR A 178 -10.70 8.02 4.10
N GLY A 179 -11.52 8.03 5.15
CA GLY A 179 -12.83 8.68 5.12
C GLY A 179 -13.79 7.97 4.16
N GLU A 180 -14.62 8.69 3.42
CA GLU A 180 -15.50 8.10 2.41
C GLU A 180 -14.72 7.87 1.10
N PRO A 181 -14.41 6.60 0.72
CA PRO A 181 -13.48 6.32 -0.36
C PRO A 181 -14.01 6.72 -1.74
N ARG A 182 -15.34 6.69 -1.96
CA ARG A 182 -15.91 7.02 -3.28
C ARG A 182 -15.72 8.50 -3.58
N ALA A 183 -16.03 9.39 -2.64
CA ALA A 183 -15.81 10.82 -2.75
C ALA A 183 -14.32 11.15 -2.87
N LEU A 184 -13.47 10.47 -2.10
CA LEU A 184 -12.03 10.62 -2.21
C LEU A 184 -11.53 10.34 -3.64
N LEU A 185 -11.91 9.20 -4.23
CA LEU A 185 -11.43 8.81 -5.56
C LEU A 185 -12.10 9.57 -6.70
N THR A 186 -13.43 9.76 -6.64
CA THR A 186 -14.20 10.33 -7.76
C THR A 186 -14.33 11.85 -7.72
N GLN A 187 -14.04 12.49 -6.58
CA GLN A 187 -14.11 13.94 -6.44
C GLN A 187 -12.74 14.51 -6.13
N VAL A 188 -12.13 14.13 -5.00
CA VAL A 188 -10.88 14.75 -4.53
C VAL A 188 -9.72 14.42 -5.47
N CYS A 189 -9.45 13.14 -5.74
CA CYS A 189 -8.35 12.73 -6.63
C CYS A 189 -8.58 13.17 -8.09
N VAL A 190 -9.83 13.35 -8.50
CA VAL A 190 -10.17 13.90 -9.83
C VAL A 190 -9.90 15.41 -9.88
N GLN A 191 -10.31 16.16 -8.86
CA GLN A 191 -10.04 17.60 -8.74
C GLN A 191 -8.53 17.90 -8.64
N GLU A 192 -7.79 17.06 -7.92
CA GLU A 192 -6.32 17.15 -7.82
C GLU A 192 -5.61 16.73 -9.12
N GLY A 193 -6.33 16.20 -10.11
CA GLY A 193 -5.81 15.83 -11.42
C GLY A 193 -5.03 14.52 -11.46
N TYR A 194 -5.11 13.70 -10.41
CA TYR A 194 -4.46 12.38 -10.38
C TYR A 194 -5.27 11.29 -11.06
N LEU A 195 -6.60 11.38 -11.00
CA LEU A 195 -7.51 10.42 -11.63
C LEU A 195 -8.43 11.12 -12.61
N GLU A 196 -8.82 10.41 -13.66
CA GLU A 196 -10.02 10.72 -14.43
C GLU A 196 -11.06 9.64 -14.13
N TYR A 197 -12.31 10.06 -13.91
CA TYR A 197 -13.43 9.16 -13.71
C TYR A 197 -14.52 9.52 -14.72
N ARG A 198 -14.85 8.59 -15.61
CA ARG A 198 -15.79 8.85 -16.71
C ARG A 198 -16.66 7.65 -17.05
N GLN A 199 -17.80 7.91 -17.65
CA GLN A 199 -18.67 6.87 -18.18
C GLN A 199 -18.05 6.25 -19.45
N VAL A 200 -18.10 4.93 -19.55
CA VAL A 200 -17.70 4.18 -20.73
C VAL A 200 -18.66 4.51 -21.87
N PRO A 201 -18.18 4.97 -23.04
CA PRO A 201 -19.02 5.31 -24.17
C PRO A 201 -19.92 4.13 -24.58
N HIS A 202 -21.20 4.41 -24.84
CA HIS A 202 -22.17 3.42 -25.32
C HIS A 202 -22.41 2.22 -24.38
N SER A 203 -22.14 2.37 -23.08
CA SER A 203 -22.47 1.36 -22.07
C SER A 203 -23.97 1.38 -21.72
N ASP A 204 -24.63 0.24 -21.85
CA ASP A 204 -26.00 -0.01 -21.36
C ASP A 204 -26.04 -1.36 -20.61
N PRO A 205 -26.21 -1.38 -19.28
CA PRO A 205 -26.35 -0.21 -18.39
C PRO A 205 -25.07 0.62 -18.31
N ALA A 206 -25.19 1.86 -17.82
CA ALA A 206 -24.07 2.79 -17.66
C ALA A 206 -22.95 2.16 -16.80
N ARG A 207 -21.72 2.14 -17.35
CA ARG A 207 -20.50 1.69 -16.68
C ARG A 207 -19.50 2.82 -16.60
N TYR A 208 -18.64 2.79 -15.59
CA TYR A 208 -17.62 3.80 -15.38
C TYR A 208 -16.22 3.19 -15.35
N GLU A 209 -15.23 3.97 -15.73
CA GLU A 209 -13.83 3.59 -15.72
C GLU A 209 -12.97 4.71 -15.08
N PHE A 210 -11.86 4.28 -14.48
CA PHE A 210 -10.81 5.15 -13.98
C PHE A 210 -9.62 5.15 -14.94
N LEU A 211 -9.02 6.32 -15.11
CA LEU A 211 -7.76 6.52 -15.82
C LEU A 211 -6.83 7.39 -14.96
N TRP A 212 -5.55 7.43 -15.33
CA TRP A 212 -4.65 8.43 -14.80
C TRP A 212 -5.03 9.81 -15.32
N GLY A 213 -5.01 10.79 -14.42
CA GLY A 213 -5.14 12.18 -14.79
C GLY A 213 -3.80 12.83 -15.19
N PRO A 214 -3.84 14.06 -15.68
CA PRO A 214 -2.67 14.77 -16.18
C PRO A 214 -1.57 14.93 -15.13
N ARG A 215 -1.93 15.10 -13.85
CA ARG A 215 -0.95 15.24 -12.76
C ARG A 215 -0.27 13.92 -12.43
N ALA A 216 -0.99 12.80 -12.47
CA ALA A 216 -0.38 11.48 -12.29
C ALA A 216 0.68 11.22 -13.37
N HIS A 217 0.39 11.53 -14.63
CA HIS A 217 1.36 11.44 -15.72
C HIS A 217 2.56 12.40 -15.56
N ALA A 218 2.37 13.58 -14.95
CA ALA A 218 3.45 14.52 -14.73
C ALA A 218 4.39 14.13 -13.57
N GLU A 219 3.84 13.57 -12.49
CA GLU A 219 4.59 13.28 -11.26
C GLU A 219 5.17 11.87 -11.25
N THR A 220 4.44 10.90 -11.82
CA THR A 220 4.84 9.49 -11.84
C THR A 220 4.92 8.92 -13.25
N SER A 221 5.47 7.71 -13.37
CA SER A 221 5.64 7.01 -14.64
C SER A 221 5.41 5.51 -14.47
N ARG A 222 5.13 4.83 -15.59
CA ARG A 222 5.03 3.36 -15.62
C ARG A 222 6.26 2.69 -15.01
N LEU A 223 7.45 3.21 -15.30
CA LEU A 223 8.70 2.72 -14.73
C LEU A 223 8.73 2.84 -13.20
N LYS A 224 8.36 4.00 -12.64
CA LYS A 224 8.29 4.20 -11.18
C LYS A 224 7.31 3.24 -10.52
N ILE A 225 6.18 2.93 -11.17
CA ILE A 225 5.23 1.93 -10.68
C ILE A 225 5.80 0.52 -10.73
N LEU A 226 6.49 0.14 -11.81
CA LEU A 226 7.16 -1.14 -11.89
C LEU A 226 8.23 -1.28 -10.82
N GLU A 227 9.04 -0.24 -10.59
CA GLU A 227 10.03 -0.21 -9.50
C GLU A 227 9.37 -0.35 -8.13
N HIS A 228 8.26 0.36 -7.90
CA HIS A 228 7.49 0.24 -6.67
C HIS A 228 6.96 -1.19 -6.48
N LEU A 229 6.33 -1.78 -7.50
CA LEU A 229 5.85 -3.17 -7.48
C LEU A 229 6.99 -4.16 -7.23
N LEU A 230 8.14 -3.98 -7.88
CA LEU A 230 9.33 -4.83 -7.66
C LEU A 230 9.90 -4.66 -6.26
N ARG A 231 9.82 -3.47 -5.67
CA ARG A 231 10.29 -3.23 -4.30
C ARG A 231 9.39 -3.91 -3.28
N VAL A 232 8.08 -3.89 -3.49
CA VAL A 232 7.15 -4.61 -2.61
C VAL A 232 7.24 -6.13 -2.83
N ASN A 233 7.31 -6.58 -4.09
CA ASN A 233 7.39 -8.01 -4.43
C ASN A 233 8.78 -8.62 -4.25
N GLY A 234 9.84 -7.81 -4.22
CA GLY A 234 11.26 -8.24 -4.18
C GLY A 234 11.70 -8.89 -2.88
N ARG A 235 10.77 -9.09 -1.94
CA ARG A 235 10.91 -9.95 -0.76
C ARG A 235 10.39 -11.39 -1.00
N VAL A 236 10.08 -11.76 -2.26
CA VAL A 236 9.76 -13.12 -2.77
C VAL A 236 10.69 -13.49 -3.96
N PRO A 237 11.09 -14.76 -4.18
CA PRO A 237 12.23 -15.15 -5.04
C PRO A 237 12.14 -14.80 -6.54
N ARG A 238 13.30 -14.86 -7.21
CA ARG A 238 13.67 -14.50 -8.61
C ARG A 238 12.74 -14.95 -9.77
N SER A 239 11.64 -15.64 -9.51
CA SER A 239 10.72 -16.19 -10.51
C SER A 239 9.87 -15.14 -11.23
N CYS A 240 9.74 -13.93 -10.67
CA CYS A 240 8.82 -12.88 -11.17
C CYS A 240 9.48 -11.81 -12.05
N ARG A 241 10.57 -12.11 -12.76
CA ARG A 241 11.25 -11.16 -13.67
C ARG A 241 10.52 -10.89 -15.00
N PHE A 242 9.29 -11.37 -15.19
CA PHE A 242 8.61 -11.33 -16.50
C PHE A 242 7.99 -9.97 -16.87
N LEU A 243 7.91 -8.99 -15.96
CA LEU A 243 7.27 -7.69 -16.25
C LEU A 243 8.23 -6.62 -16.80
N ALA A 244 9.54 -6.85 -16.80
CA ALA A 244 10.51 -5.91 -17.36
C ALA A 244 10.52 -5.88 -18.90
N ALA A 245 9.95 -6.88 -19.56
CA ALA A 245 9.95 -6.99 -21.02
C ALA A 245 8.87 -6.12 -21.72
N VAL A 246 7.92 -5.55 -20.98
CA VAL A 246 6.83 -4.74 -21.57
C VAL A 246 7.22 -3.26 -21.69
N ALA A 247 8.14 -2.78 -20.85
CA ALA A 247 8.54 -1.37 -20.81
C ALA A 247 9.53 -0.96 -21.92
N VAL A 248 10.22 -1.91 -22.56
CA VAL A 248 11.25 -1.60 -23.57
C VAL A 248 10.65 -1.30 -24.95
N ASN A 249 9.37 -1.64 -25.20
CA ASN A 249 8.78 -1.51 -26.54
C ASN A 249 8.08 -0.17 -26.80
N GLU A 250 7.97 0.73 -25.82
CA GLU A 250 7.28 2.03 -26.02
C GLU A 250 8.22 3.25 -25.99
N GLU A 251 9.51 3.07 -25.66
CA GLU A 251 10.51 4.14 -25.82
C GLU A 251 11.15 4.17 -27.23
N GLU A 252 10.87 3.18 -28.09
CA GLU A 252 11.32 3.19 -29.49
C GLU A 252 10.26 3.66 -30.51
N GLU A 253 9.02 3.91 -30.09
CA GLU A 253 7.97 4.33 -31.02
C GLU A 253 7.38 5.71 -30.66
N GLY A 254 8.12 6.74 -31.05
CA GLY A 254 7.55 8.03 -31.45
C GLY A 254 8.53 9.20 -31.46
N PRO A 255 8.42 10.15 -32.40
CA PRO A 255 7.89 10.13 -33.76
C PRO A 255 8.97 10.03 -34.86
#